data_AF-A0A1V6PM82-F1
#
_entry.id   AF-A0A1V6PM82-F1
#
_cell.length_a   1.000
_cell.length_b   1.000
_cell.length_c   1.000
_cell.angle_alpha   90.00
_cell.angle_beta   90.00
_cell.angle_gamma   90.00
#
_symmetry.space_group_name_H-M   'P 1'
#
loop_
_entity.id
_entity.type
_entity.pdbx_description
1 polymer ?
#
loop_
_entity_poly.entity_id
_entity_poly.type
_entity_poly.pdbx_seq_one_letter_code
_entity_poly.pdbx_strand_id
1 'polypeptide(L)'
;MSNHTDEDPMDQDSCTSTSDEANLQLDRELQQSEGTTYTATEPSRQTIPVGISPAYVKGWDSTDAFRELYQNWKDAILGRFQLNRLDFKPFYEDKKDYFSIIVPTTSNDNGNRRALGYIKYEKKTGRVTLTNSCMQLPVESLVMGFTSKDNQDQLAGSHGDGLKLAALIMSRDGYKMSVAASHCRWSFGLHGTSQSLRCVITPSRKMSPAIQRDPADDMAKLRFQDERDITVMIGAGRANQSRPVSSETFFGWLRVTLDIRGLSYPPSIVETPRGDLLLDSQFHGKLFLHGILLPMTTSGVKHYKFGYNFALGKFSRDRHGMVAKYEVADQVRQIWQCALHMHEHTLLPIYVNLLQNFPQVGDIEQADRLLEPSTTARATAA
;
A
#
# COMPACT_ATOMS: atom_id res chain seq x y z
N MET A 1 -37.49 52.50 -2.73
CA MET A 1 -37.43 51.26 -3.52
C MET A 1 -36.07 50.67 -3.29
N SER A 2 -35.97 49.85 -2.25
CA SER A 2 -34.74 49.20 -1.81
C SER A 2 -34.63 47.85 -2.52
N ASN A 3 -33.56 47.64 -3.26
CA ASN A 3 -33.23 46.32 -3.81
C ASN A 3 -32.38 45.57 -2.79
N HIS A 4 -32.96 44.46 -2.31
CA HIS A 4 -32.25 43.38 -1.65
C HIS A 4 -31.33 42.68 -2.65
N THR A 5 -30.06 42.53 -2.28
CA THR A 5 -29.19 41.46 -2.76
C THR A 5 -29.20 40.37 -1.68
N ASP A 6 -29.80 39.23 -2.00
CA ASP A 6 -29.68 37.99 -1.25
C ASP A 6 -28.26 37.45 -1.45
N GLU A 7 -27.49 37.39 -0.37
CA GLU A 7 -26.31 36.53 -0.26
C GLU A 7 -26.76 35.24 0.44
N ASP A 8 -26.82 34.13 -0.31
CA ASP A 8 -26.91 32.78 0.24
C ASP A 8 -25.58 32.41 0.91
N PRO A 9 -25.54 32.00 2.19
CA PRO A 9 -24.33 31.48 2.80
C PRO A 9 -24.11 30.06 2.32
N MET A 10 -22.95 29.84 1.69
CA MET A 10 -22.42 28.51 1.42
C MET A 10 -22.23 27.74 2.74
N ASP A 11 -22.95 26.62 2.89
CA ASP A 11 -22.69 25.59 3.89
C ASP A 11 -21.26 25.03 3.72
N GLN A 12 -20.32 25.57 4.50
CA GLN A 12 -19.04 24.95 4.79
C GLN A 12 -19.03 24.47 6.26
N ASP A 13 -18.51 23.27 6.44
CA ASP A 13 -18.05 22.67 7.71
C ASP A 13 -19.10 22.12 8.69
N SER A 14 -19.45 20.84 8.52
CA SER A 14 -19.96 20.00 9.63
C SER A 14 -19.34 18.59 9.72
N CYS A 15 -18.34 18.26 8.89
CA CYS A 15 -17.72 16.92 8.90
C CYS A 15 -16.46 16.78 9.75
N THR A 16 -15.86 17.87 10.24
CA THR A 16 -14.60 17.87 11.02
C THR A 16 -14.79 17.68 12.53
N SER A 17 -15.92 18.10 13.10
CA SER A 17 -16.11 18.08 14.57
C SER A 17 -16.16 16.67 15.17
N THR A 18 -16.76 15.71 14.46
CA THR A 18 -16.99 14.35 15.01
C THR A 18 -15.73 13.48 15.07
N SER A 19 -14.78 13.68 14.15
CA SER A 19 -13.49 12.96 14.18
C SER A 19 -12.57 13.50 15.26
N ASP A 20 -12.58 14.81 15.47
CA ASP A 20 -11.74 15.47 16.45
C ASP A 20 -12.20 15.14 17.87
N GLU A 21 -13.51 15.08 18.11
CA GLU A 21 -14.08 14.61 19.39
C GLU A 21 -13.75 13.14 19.68
N ALA A 22 -13.80 12.27 18.66
CA ALA A 22 -13.45 10.85 18.81
C ALA A 22 -11.95 10.65 19.09
N ASN A 23 -11.08 11.42 18.44
CA ASN A 23 -9.64 11.41 18.70
C ASN A 23 -9.34 11.95 20.11
N LEU A 24 -9.97 13.05 20.52
CA LEU A 24 -9.84 13.60 21.87
C LEU A 24 -10.32 12.62 22.95
N GLN A 25 -11.34 11.83 22.67
CA GLN A 25 -11.81 10.80 23.58
C GLN A 25 -10.84 9.62 23.66
N LEU A 26 -10.27 9.20 22.53
CA LEU A 26 -9.23 8.16 22.50
C LEU A 26 -7.96 8.61 23.23
N ASP A 27 -7.52 9.86 23.04
CA ASP A 27 -6.37 10.43 23.74
C ASP A 27 -6.61 10.51 25.25
N ARG A 28 -7.84 10.86 25.69
CA ARG A 28 -8.19 10.81 27.12
C ARG A 28 -8.17 9.39 27.68
N GLU A 29 -8.66 8.40 26.93
CA GLU A 29 -8.63 6.98 27.33
C GLU A 29 -7.18 6.45 27.42
N LEU A 30 -6.29 6.88 26.51
CA LEU A 30 -4.87 6.56 26.54
C LEU A 30 -4.16 7.24 27.73
N GLN A 31 -4.38 8.52 27.96
CA GLN A 31 -3.78 9.26 29.10
C GLN A 31 -4.26 8.76 30.46
N GLN A 32 -5.51 8.32 30.59
CA GLN A 32 -6.01 7.69 31.82
C GLN A 32 -5.32 6.34 32.11
N SER A 33 -4.78 5.67 31.09
CA SER A 33 -4.02 4.43 31.26
C SER A 33 -2.57 4.65 31.72
N GLU A 34 -1.97 5.82 31.47
CA GLU A 34 -0.59 6.16 31.85
C GLU A 34 -0.44 6.58 33.33
N GLY A 35 -1.54 6.94 34.00
CA GLY A 35 -1.53 7.41 35.40
C GLY A 35 -1.58 6.33 36.49
N THR A 36 -1.64 5.04 36.12
CA THR A 36 -1.83 3.95 37.10
C THR A 36 -0.50 3.25 37.40
N THR A 37 -0.04 3.39 38.64
CA THR A 37 1.14 2.68 39.17
C THR A 37 1.01 1.18 38.91
N TYR A 38 1.97 0.59 38.20
CA TYR A 38 2.00 -0.81 37.78
C TYR A 38 1.92 -1.77 38.97
N THR A 39 0.71 -2.17 39.34
CA THR A 39 0.46 -3.49 39.90
C THR A 39 0.17 -4.41 38.73
N ALA A 40 0.83 -5.58 38.69
CA ALA A 40 0.73 -6.58 37.64
C ALA A 40 -0.71 -7.09 37.51
N THR A 41 -1.53 -6.34 36.78
CA THR A 41 -2.90 -6.69 36.44
C THR A 41 -2.82 -7.44 35.12
N GLU A 42 -3.40 -8.64 35.05
CA GLU A 42 -3.40 -9.43 33.82
C GLU A 42 -3.87 -8.56 32.64
N PRO A 43 -3.25 -8.72 31.45
CA PRO A 43 -3.62 -7.90 30.32
C PRO A 43 -5.10 -8.16 30.01
N SER A 44 -5.90 -7.09 30.03
CA SER A 44 -7.35 -7.17 29.91
C SER A 44 -7.78 -6.95 28.46
N ARG A 45 -8.95 -7.50 28.09
CA ARG A 45 -9.54 -7.29 26.78
C ARG A 45 -9.97 -5.82 26.65
N GLN A 46 -9.47 -5.13 25.63
CA GLN A 46 -9.83 -3.73 25.33
C GLN A 46 -10.69 -3.66 24.07
N THR A 47 -11.62 -2.71 24.02
CA THR A 47 -12.44 -2.42 22.83
C THR A 47 -12.33 -0.93 22.52
N ILE A 48 -11.77 -0.61 21.36
CA ILE A 48 -11.44 0.75 20.96
C ILE A 48 -12.31 1.14 19.76
N PRO A 49 -13.09 2.24 19.83
CA PRO A 49 -13.75 2.80 18.66
C PRO A 49 -12.71 3.43 17.72
N VAL A 50 -12.79 3.15 16.41
CA VAL A 50 -11.79 3.65 15.45
C VAL A 50 -12.18 5.03 14.86
N GLY A 51 -13.35 5.58 15.23
CA GLY A 51 -13.74 6.96 14.89
C GLY A 51 -14.02 7.24 13.41
N ILE A 52 -14.11 6.21 12.55
CA ILE A 52 -14.35 6.39 11.10
C ILE A 52 -15.81 6.09 10.75
N SER A 53 -16.45 7.04 10.05
CA SER A 53 -17.79 6.85 9.49
C SER A 53 -17.79 5.74 8.43
N PRO A 54 -18.77 4.82 8.41
CA PRO A 54 -18.89 3.81 7.37
C PRO A 54 -19.11 4.37 5.95
N ALA A 55 -19.57 5.62 5.87
CA ALA A 55 -19.75 6.35 4.62
C ALA A 55 -18.43 6.97 4.10
N TYR A 56 -17.38 7.01 4.92
CA TYR A 56 -16.05 7.40 4.48
C TYR A 56 -15.55 6.40 3.43
N VAL A 57 -14.93 6.88 2.35
CA VAL A 57 -14.48 6.06 1.20
C VAL A 57 -15.54 5.05 0.69
N LYS A 58 -16.79 5.51 0.52
CA LYS A 58 -17.92 4.67 0.07
C LYS A 58 -17.69 3.96 -1.27
N GLY A 59 -16.91 4.56 -2.17
CA GLY A 59 -16.58 3.98 -3.48
C GLY A 59 -15.47 2.93 -3.47
N TRP A 60 -14.77 2.74 -2.34
CA TRP A 60 -13.68 1.77 -2.27
C TRP A 60 -14.19 0.34 -2.08
N ASP A 61 -13.45 -0.64 -2.59
CA ASP A 61 -13.75 -2.06 -2.44
C ASP A 61 -12.60 -2.84 -1.77
N SER A 62 -12.76 -4.14 -1.58
CA SER A 62 -11.71 -5.00 -1.01
C SER A 62 -10.36 -4.95 -1.75
N THR A 63 -10.31 -4.57 -3.03
CA THR A 63 -9.08 -4.34 -3.79
C THR A 63 -8.37 -3.08 -3.30
N ASP A 64 -9.12 -1.99 -3.07
CA ASP A 64 -8.59 -0.77 -2.47
C ASP A 64 -8.07 -1.01 -1.06
N ALA A 65 -8.80 -1.80 -0.27
CA ALA A 65 -8.36 -2.19 1.07
C ALA A 65 -7.08 -3.04 1.03
N PHE A 66 -6.98 -4.00 0.11
CA PHE A 66 -5.77 -4.80 -0.04
C PHE A 66 -4.58 -3.95 -0.48
N ARG A 67 -4.78 -2.96 -1.35
CA ARG A 67 -3.74 -2.00 -1.74
C ARG A 67 -3.11 -1.32 -0.52
N GLU A 68 -3.92 -0.82 0.42
CA GLU A 68 -3.41 -0.22 1.67
C GLU A 68 -2.60 -1.22 2.50
N LEU A 69 -3.06 -2.47 2.60
CA LEU A 69 -2.38 -3.51 3.37
C LEU A 69 -1.07 -3.94 2.73
N TYR A 70 -1.05 -4.10 1.41
CA TYR A 70 0.16 -4.43 0.66
C TYR A 70 1.19 -3.31 0.79
N GLN A 71 0.76 -2.06 0.68
CA GLN A 71 1.65 -0.92 0.84
C GLN A 71 2.22 -0.86 2.26
N ASN A 72 1.39 -1.04 3.31
CA ASN A 72 1.87 -1.12 4.68
C ASN A 72 2.85 -2.28 4.89
N TRP A 73 2.56 -3.43 4.28
CA TRP A 73 3.44 -4.60 4.29
C TRP A 73 4.81 -4.29 3.67
N LYS A 74 4.82 -3.76 2.44
CA LYS A 74 6.02 -3.38 1.69
C LYS A 74 6.83 -2.27 2.38
N ASP A 75 6.20 -1.14 2.70
CA ASP A 75 6.87 0.02 3.28
C ASP A 75 7.58 -0.33 4.58
N ALA A 76 6.95 -1.17 5.41
CA ALA A 76 7.53 -1.60 6.66
C ALA A 76 8.78 -2.48 6.41
N ILE A 77 8.76 -3.41 5.44
CA ILE A 77 9.96 -4.17 5.04
C ILE A 77 11.07 -3.23 4.56
N LEU A 78 10.74 -2.30 3.65
CA LEU A 78 11.69 -1.33 3.11
C LEU A 78 12.36 -0.51 4.23
N GLY A 79 11.55 0.10 5.11
CA GLY A 79 12.05 0.95 6.19
C GLY A 79 12.86 0.20 7.24
N ARG A 80 12.41 -0.99 7.66
CA ARG A 80 13.08 -1.75 8.73
C ARG A 80 14.41 -2.35 8.32
N PHE A 81 14.50 -2.82 7.08
CA PHE A 81 15.69 -3.48 6.54
C PHE A 81 16.52 -2.54 5.67
N GLN A 82 16.14 -1.24 5.59
CA GLN A 82 16.83 -0.21 4.82
C GLN A 82 17.08 -0.65 3.38
N LEU A 83 16.10 -1.32 2.79
CA LEU A 83 16.19 -1.80 1.41
C LEU A 83 15.91 -0.66 0.44
N ASN A 84 16.70 -0.59 -0.63
CA ASN A 84 16.34 0.23 -1.77
C ASN A 84 15.17 -0.40 -2.53
N ARG A 85 14.41 0.42 -3.26
CA ARG A 85 13.26 -0.07 -4.03
C ARG A 85 13.62 -1.20 -5.00
N LEU A 86 14.81 -1.14 -5.60
CA LEU A 86 15.27 -2.14 -6.57
C LEU A 86 15.66 -3.45 -5.88
N ASP A 87 16.01 -3.43 -4.60
CA ASP A 87 16.33 -4.61 -3.80
C ASP A 87 15.06 -5.29 -3.23
N PHE A 88 13.92 -4.60 -3.27
CA PHE A 88 12.62 -5.19 -2.96
C PHE A 88 12.16 -6.10 -4.09
N LYS A 89 12.47 -7.38 -3.94
CA LYS A 89 12.38 -8.38 -5.00
C LYS A 89 11.44 -9.54 -4.61
N PRO A 90 10.16 -9.29 -4.26
CA PRO A 90 9.26 -10.36 -3.90
C PRO A 90 9.03 -11.30 -5.08
N PHE A 91 8.88 -12.60 -4.79
CA PHE A 91 8.58 -13.59 -5.81
C PHE A 91 7.40 -14.46 -5.42
N TYR A 92 6.64 -14.85 -6.43
CA TYR A 92 5.47 -15.70 -6.32
C TYR A 92 5.85 -17.18 -6.36
N GLU A 93 5.16 -17.98 -5.55
CA GLU A 93 5.17 -19.43 -5.62
C GLU A 93 3.75 -19.99 -5.57
N ASP A 94 3.49 -20.95 -6.46
CA ASP A 94 2.31 -21.79 -6.42
C ASP A 94 2.67 -23.16 -5.83
N LYS A 95 2.04 -23.52 -4.71
CA LYS A 95 2.16 -24.83 -4.08
C LYS A 95 0.78 -25.47 -4.00
N LYS A 96 0.75 -26.80 -3.78
CA LYS A 96 -0.50 -27.59 -3.74
C LYS A 96 -1.58 -26.96 -2.86
N ASP A 97 -1.21 -26.51 -1.65
CA ASP A 97 -2.16 -26.07 -0.63
C ASP A 97 -2.24 -24.53 -0.47
N TYR A 98 -1.33 -23.79 -1.09
CA TYR A 98 -1.25 -22.34 -0.93
C TYR A 98 -0.56 -21.62 -2.10
N PHE A 99 -0.84 -20.34 -2.24
CA PHE A 99 0.01 -19.39 -2.97
C PHE A 99 0.83 -18.58 -1.97
N SER A 100 2.06 -18.21 -2.32
CA SER A 100 2.86 -17.32 -1.49
C SER A 100 3.63 -16.29 -2.28
N ILE A 101 3.81 -15.11 -1.69
CA ILE A 101 4.71 -14.06 -2.15
C ILE A 101 5.73 -13.87 -1.05
N ILE A 102 7.02 -14.01 -1.36
CA ILE A 102 8.09 -14.00 -0.35
C ILE A 102 9.12 -12.95 -0.72
N VAL A 103 9.49 -12.10 0.24
CA VAL A 103 10.59 -11.15 0.08
C VAL A 103 11.87 -11.82 0.59
N PRO A 104 12.83 -12.18 -0.27
CA PRO A 104 14.07 -12.81 0.16
C PRO A 104 14.97 -11.82 0.91
N THR A 105 15.87 -12.35 1.74
CA THR A 105 17.00 -11.55 2.24
C THR A 105 17.99 -11.28 1.12
N THR A 106 18.73 -10.17 1.19
CA THR A 106 19.87 -9.89 0.28
C THR A 106 21.11 -10.72 0.63
N SER A 107 21.15 -11.32 1.83
CA SER A 107 22.25 -12.13 2.33
C SER A 107 22.29 -13.51 1.63
N ASN A 108 23.42 -13.83 1.01
CA ASN A 108 23.71 -15.18 0.50
C ASN A 108 24.09 -16.08 1.67
N ASP A 109 23.15 -16.90 2.14
CA ASP A 109 23.41 -17.87 3.21
C ASP A 109 23.35 -19.30 2.65
N ASN A 110 24.50 -19.83 2.19
CA ASN A 110 24.80 -21.24 1.92
C ASN A 110 23.62 -22.14 1.47
N GLY A 111 22.79 -21.69 0.54
CA GLY A 111 21.65 -22.45 -0.01
C GLY A 111 20.40 -22.52 0.88
N ASN A 112 20.43 -21.97 2.10
CA ASN A 112 19.24 -21.87 2.95
C ASN A 112 18.39 -20.66 2.55
N ARG A 113 17.11 -20.92 2.26
CA ARG A 113 16.16 -19.87 1.92
C ARG A 113 15.81 -19.06 3.16
N ARG A 114 16.04 -17.74 3.09
CA ARG A 114 15.75 -16.77 4.15
C ARG A 114 14.88 -15.64 3.60
N ALA A 115 14.00 -15.07 4.43
CA ALA A 115 13.04 -14.07 4.00
C ALA A 115 12.78 -12.98 5.04
N LEU A 116 12.34 -11.80 4.59
CA LEU A 116 12.05 -10.63 5.42
C LEU A 116 10.57 -10.49 5.78
N GLY A 117 9.71 -11.08 4.95
CA GLY A 117 8.26 -11.09 5.10
C GLY A 117 7.61 -11.93 4.02
N TYR A 118 6.32 -12.22 4.19
CA TYR A 118 5.57 -13.00 3.21
C TYR A 118 4.10 -12.60 3.16
N ILE A 119 3.47 -12.91 2.03
CA ILE A 119 2.02 -13.01 1.87
C ILE A 119 1.69 -14.46 1.54
N LYS A 120 0.66 -15.02 2.17
CA LYS A 120 0.20 -16.40 1.95
C LYS A 120 -1.30 -16.41 1.74
N TYR A 121 -1.76 -17.08 0.68
CA TYR A 121 -3.15 -17.45 0.48
C TYR A 121 -3.33 -18.96 0.66
N GLU A 122 -4.12 -19.38 1.64
CA GLU A 122 -4.43 -20.79 1.90
C GLU A 122 -5.62 -21.24 1.06
N LYS A 123 -5.39 -22.14 0.08
CA LYS A 123 -6.42 -22.54 -0.91
C LYS A 123 -7.64 -23.22 -0.27
N LYS A 124 -7.42 -24.03 0.77
CA LYS A 124 -8.49 -24.78 1.44
C LYS A 124 -9.43 -23.88 2.25
N THR A 125 -8.89 -22.84 2.89
CA THR A 125 -9.63 -22.01 3.84
C THR A 125 -10.03 -20.66 3.24
N GLY A 126 -9.41 -20.23 2.13
CA GLY A 126 -9.58 -18.90 1.60
C GLY A 126 -9.07 -17.83 2.56
N ARG A 127 -7.97 -18.13 3.27
CA ARG A 127 -7.36 -17.22 4.24
C ARG A 127 -6.13 -16.55 3.65
N VAL A 128 -6.07 -15.22 3.74
CA VAL A 128 -4.91 -14.42 3.37
C VAL A 128 -4.15 -14.00 4.63
N THR A 129 -2.83 -14.10 4.61
CA THR A 129 -1.94 -13.73 5.71
C THR A 129 -0.80 -12.90 5.17
N LEU A 130 -0.60 -11.67 5.67
CA LEU A 130 0.53 -10.79 5.35
C LEU A 130 1.36 -10.63 6.61
N THR A 131 2.65 -10.93 6.56
CA THR A 131 3.54 -10.94 7.73
C THR A 131 4.80 -10.14 7.47
N ASN A 132 5.15 -9.29 8.44
CA ASN A 132 6.44 -8.63 8.55
C ASN A 132 7.16 -9.08 9.81
N SER A 133 8.42 -9.46 9.65
CA SER A 133 9.27 -9.90 10.75
C SER A 133 9.68 -8.75 11.67
N CYS A 134 9.79 -9.01 12.97
CA CYS A 134 10.46 -8.12 13.95
C CYS A 134 9.91 -6.69 13.96
N MET A 135 8.58 -6.56 14.04
CA MET A 135 7.84 -5.31 13.96
C MET A 135 6.92 -5.16 15.15
N GLN A 136 6.71 -3.92 15.61
CA GLN A 136 5.78 -3.61 16.69
C GLN A 136 4.64 -2.73 16.19
N LEU A 137 3.43 -3.01 16.67
CA LEU A 137 2.24 -2.21 16.40
C LEU A 137 1.81 -1.48 17.68
N PRO A 138 2.19 -0.20 17.86
CA PRO A 138 1.75 0.61 18.99
C PRO A 138 0.22 0.84 18.95
N VAL A 139 -0.44 0.99 20.10
CA VAL A 139 -1.91 1.19 20.22
C VAL A 139 -2.34 2.50 19.55
N GLU A 140 -1.48 3.49 19.61
CA GLU A 140 -1.54 4.79 18.95
C GLU A 140 -1.72 4.66 17.44
N SER A 141 -1.35 3.51 16.84
CA SER A 141 -1.64 3.20 15.43
C SER A 141 -3.16 3.14 15.12
N LEU A 142 -4.02 3.13 16.13
CA LEU A 142 -5.49 3.25 16.00
C LEU A 142 -5.99 4.69 16.02
N VAL A 143 -5.17 5.66 16.42
CA VAL A 143 -5.48 7.10 16.34
C VAL A 143 -5.37 7.55 14.88
N MET A 144 -6.36 8.29 14.39
CA MET A 144 -6.35 8.83 13.03
C MET A 144 -5.20 9.83 12.87
N GLY A 145 -4.51 9.81 11.73
CA GLY A 145 -3.37 10.71 11.48
C GLY A 145 -2.05 10.25 12.12
N PHE A 146 -2.02 9.21 12.96
CA PHE A 146 -0.77 8.70 13.53
C PHE A 146 0.06 7.95 12.49
N THR A 147 1.16 8.56 12.06
CA THR A 147 2.08 8.02 11.06
C THR A 147 3.52 8.10 11.56
N SER A 148 4.28 7.01 11.40
CA SER A 148 5.73 7.00 11.63
C SER A 148 6.54 7.33 10.35
N LYS A 149 5.84 7.68 9.26
CA LYS A 149 6.41 7.82 7.90
C LYS A 149 6.52 9.28 7.42
N ASP A 150 6.32 10.25 8.30
CA ASP A 150 6.43 11.67 7.92
C ASP A 150 7.85 11.99 7.40
N ASN A 151 7.91 12.76 6.33
CA ASN A 151 9.13 13.16 5.61
C ASN A 151 9.94 12.05 4.90
N GLN A 152 9.36 10.86 4.65
CA GLN A 152 10.00 9.81 3.85
C GLN A 152 9.39 9.72 2.45
N ASP A 153 9.88 10.52 1.50
CA ASP A 153 9.37 10.57 0.11
C ASP A 153 9.50 9.23 -0.67
N GLN A 154 10.28 8.29 -0.12
CA GLN A 154 10.45 6.94 -0.64
C GLN A 154 9.36 5.96 -0.20
N LEU A 155 8.49 6.34 0.74
CA LEU A 155 7.36 5.54 1.21
C LEU A 155 6.03 6.16 0.75
N ALA A 156 5.08 5.32 0.36
CA ALA A 156 3.84 5.78 -0.27
C ALA A 156 2.74 6.21 0.74
N GLY A 157 3.02 6.33 2.05
CA GLY A 157 2.00 6.52 3.08
C GLY A 157 2.37 7.58 4.11
N SER A 158 1.65 8.70 4.13
CA SER A 158 1.93 9.87 4.97
C SER A 158 0.84 10.21 5.99
N HIS A 159 -0.22 9.40 6.09
CA HIS A 159 -1.40 9.76 6.90
C HIS A 159 -1.70 8.77 8.04
N GLY A 160 -1.11 7.57 8.03
CA GLY A 160 -1.32 6.61 9.13
C GLY A 160 -2.68 5.92 9.16
N ASP A 161 -3.55 6.19 8.19
CA ASP A 161 -4.95 5.73 8.22
C ASP A 161 -5.19 4.42 7.44
N GLY A 162 -4.24 4.00 6.59
CA GLY A 162 -4.43 2.88 5.65
C GLY A 162 -4.85 1.56 6.32
N LEU A 163 -4.32 1.25 7.52
CA LEU A 163 -4.73 0.06 8.26
C LEU A 163 -6.22 0.11 8.67
N LYS A 164 -6.67 1.28 9.11
CA LYS A 164 -8.03 1.51 9.60
C LYS A 164 -9.03 1.51 8.45
N LEU A 165 -8.68 2.16 7.34
CA LEU A 165 -9.48 2.15 6.12
C LEU A 165 -9.60 0.75 5.54
N ALA A 166 -8.49 0.01 5.47
CA ALA A 166 -8.52 -1.38 5.04
C ALA A 166 -9.43 -2.24 5.95
N ALA A 167 -9.34 -2.06 7.27
CA ALA A 167 -10.20 -2.77 8.21
C ALA A 167 -11.69 -2.42 8.06
N LEU A 168 -12.02 -1.14 7.82
CA LEU A 168 -13.38 -0.69 7.54
C LEU A 168 -13.93 -1.37 6.30
N ILE A 169 -13.20 -1.29 5.18
CA ILE A 169 -13.66 -1.79 3.88
C ILE A 169 -13.73 -3.32 3.86
N MET A 170 -12.74 -4.01 4.42
CA MET A 170 -12.78 -5.47 4.54
C MET A 170 -13.99 -5.92 5.37
N SER A 171 -14.28 -5.23 6.48
CA SER A 171 -15.45 -5.53 7.30
C SER A 171 -16.76 -5.26 6.56
N ARG A 172 -16.83 -4.17 5.77
CA ARG A 172 -17.97 -3.80 4.92
C ARG A 172 -18.24 -4.85 3.83
N ASP A 173 -17.20 -5.41 3.23
CA ASP A 173 -17.30 -6.45 2.19
C ASP A 173 -17.55 -7.86 2.76
N GLY A 174 -17.71 -7.97 4.08
CA GLY A 174 -18.01 -9.20 4.80
C GLY A 174 -16.79 -10.07 5.11
N TYR A 175 -15.58 -9.56 4.89
CA TYR A 175 -14.34 -10.24 5.27
C TYR A 175 -13.99 -9.95 6.71
N LYS A 176 -13.61 -11.00 7.45
CA LYS A 176 -13.03 -10.83 8.77
C LYS A 176 -11.57 -10.41 8.63
N MET A 177 -11.19 -9.33 9.30
CA MET A 177 -9.81 -8.88 9.39
C MET A 177 -9.33 -8.88 10.85
N SER A 178 -8.11 -9.37 11.06
CA SER A 178 -7.45 -9.33 12.37
C SER A 178 -5.96 -9.12 12.21
N VAL A 179 -5.33 -8.56 13.24
CA VAL A 179 -3.88 -8.40 13.33
C VAL A 179 -3.37 -9.14 14.57
N ALA A 180 -2.25 -9.85 14.44
CA ALA A 180 -1.50 -10.38 15.57
C ALA A 180 -0.17 -9.62 15.64
N ALA A 181 0.10 -8.99 16.78
CA ALA A 181 1.30 -8.21 17.04
C ALA A 181 1.45 -7.95 18.54
N SER A 182 2.68 -7.85 19.03
CA SER A 182 3.01 -7.48 20.42
C SER A 182 2.24 -8.30 21.48
N HIS A 183 2.18 -9.62 21.29
CA HIS A 183 1.40 -10.55 22.14
C HIS A 183 -0.12 -10.30 22.16
N CYS A 184 -0.64 -9.51 21.24
CA CYS A 184 -2.04 -9.14 21.18
C CYS A 184 -2.67 -9.58 19.85
N ARG A 185 -3.95 -9.92 19.90
CA ARG A 185 -4.80 -10.08 18.73
C ARG A 185 -5.81 -8.94 18.67
N TRP A 186 -5.81 -8.26 17.55
CA TRP A 186 -6.63 -7.12 17.22
C TRP A 186 -7.67 -7.59 16.22
N SER A 187 -8.95 -7.52 16.57
CA SER A 187 -10.04 -7.97 15.71
C SER A 187 -10.90 -6.79 15.33
N PHE A 188 -11.06 -6.57 14.03
CA PHE A 188 -11.85 -5.46 13.51
C PHE A 188 -13.24 -5.94 13.13
N GLY A 189 -14.25 -5.08 13.34
CA GLY A 189 -15.60 -5.34 12.89
C GLY A 189 -16.52 -4.13 13.05
N LEU A 190 -17.56 -4.10 12.22
CA LEU A 190 -18.63 -3.12 12.32
C LEU A 190 -19.60 -3.54 13.41
N HIS A 191 -19.99 -2.62 14.29
CA HIS A 191 -20.89 -2.90 15.42
C HIS A 191 -22.03 -1.89 15.51
N GLY A 192 -23.16 -2.35 16.05
CA GLY A 192 -24.34 -1.53 16.30
C GLY A 192 -25.11 -1.16 15.04
N THR A 193 -26.17 -0.36 15.22
CA THR A 193 -27.04 0.11 14.13
C THR A 193 -26.34 1.10 13.21
N SER A 194 -25.42 1.90 13.76
CA SER A 194 -24.60 2.87 13.00
C SER A 194 -23.42 2.23 12.25
N GLN A 195 -23.21 0.91 12.38
CA GLN A 195 -22.14 0.16 11.73
C GLN A 195 -20.74 0.74 11.98
N SER A 196 -20.49 1.36 13.15
CA SER A 196 -19.19 1.97 13.44
C SER A 196 -18.08 0.92 13.57
N LEU A 197 -16.89 1.23 13.04
CA LEU A 197 -15.74 0.33 13.13
C LEU A 197 -15.19 0.31 14.55
N ARG A 198 -15.01 -0.90 15.09
CA ARG A 198 -14.35 -1.14 16.38
C ARG A 198 -13.19 -2.10 16.24
N CYS A 199 -12.16 -1.89 17.05
CA CYS A 199 -11.06 -2.81 17.24
C CYS A 199 -11.18 -3.44 18.63
N VAL A 200 -11.23 -4.78 18.69
CA VAL A 200 -11.16 -5.53 19.94
C VAL A 200 -9.75 -6.09 20.08
N ILE A 201 -9.01 -5.63 21.09
CA ILE A 201 -7.66 -6.11 21.42
C ILE A 201 -7.78 -7.15 22.53
N THR A 202 -7.27 -8.34 22.28
CA THR A 202 -7.26 -9.45 23.24
C THR A 202 -5.84 -10.00 23.36
N PRO A 203 -5.31 -10.13 24.57
CA PRO A 203 -4.00 -10.74 24.79
C PRO A 203 -3.94 -12.18 24.32
N SER A 204 -2.80 -12.58 23.78
CA SER A 204 -2.55 -13.94 23.34
C SER A 204 -2.30 -14.83 24.54
N ARG A 205 -3.06 -15.93 24.65
CA ARG A 205 -2.92 -16.91 25.75
C ARG A 205 -1.67 -17.79 25.64
N LYS A 206 -0.89 -17.66 24.57
CA LYS A 206 0.28 -18.50 24.32
C LYS A 206 1.55 -17.79 24.79
N MET A 207 1.82 -17.82 26.10
CA MET A 207 3.21 -17.69 26.56
C MET A 207 3.88 -19.04 26.32
N SER A 208 4.37 -19.23 25.10
CA SER A 208 5.28 -20.34 24.82
C SER A 208 6.66 -19.92 25.35
N PRO A 209 7.49 -20.83 25.90
CA PRO A 209 8.89 -20.48 26.12
C PRO A 209 9.48 -19.98 24.79
N ALA A 210 10.21 -18.86 24.83
CA ALA A 210 10.81 -18.24 23.66
C ALA A 210 11.76 -19.23 22.99
N ILE A 211 11.26 -20.00 22.01
CA ILE A 211 12.13 -20.79 21.16
C ILE A 211 12.85 -19.75 20.29
N GLN A 212 14.12 -19.49 20.58
CA GLN A 212 14.97 -18.65 19.74
C GLN A 212 15.07 -19.28 18.35
N ARG A 213 14.16 -18.87 17.47
CA ARG A 213 14.16 -19.21 16.05
C ARG A 213 14.61 -17.98 15.28
N ASP A 214 15.47 -18.20 14.30
CA ASP A 214 15.86 -17.14 13.38
C ASP A 214 14.59 -16.60 12.68
N PRO A 215 14.29 -15.30 12.82
CA PRO A 215 13.14 -14.69 12.18
C PRO A 215 13.14 -14.86 10.66
N ALA A 216 14.32 -14.81 10.03
CA ALA A 216 14.42 -14.93 8.59
C ALA A 216 14.05 -16.35 8.08
N ASP A 217 14.37 -17.36 8.88
CA ASP A 217 13.97 -18.76 8.65
C ASP A 217 12.48 -18.98 8.82
N ASP A 218 11.88 -18.40 9.87
CA ASP A 218 10.44 -18.47 10.11
C ASP A 218 9.68 -17.88 8.92
N MET A 219 10.09 -16.69 8.44
CA MET A 219 9.48 -16.04 7.29
C MET A 219 9.58 -16.90 6.03
N ALA A 220 10.75 -17.50 5.77
CA ALA A 220 10.95 -18.35 4.60
C ALA A 220 10.10 -19.63 4.65
N LYS A 221 9.77 -20.09 5.86
CA LYS A 221 8.89 -21.24 6.12
C LYS A 221 7.41 -20.83 6.28
N LEU A 222 7.06 -19.57 6.01
CA LEU A 222 5.71 -19.01 6.14
C LEU A 222 5.13 -19.16 7.56
N ARG A 223 5.96 -18.91 8.56
CA ARG A 223 5.62 -18.96 9.99
C ARG A 223 5.78 -17.58 10.60
N PHE A 224 4.94 -17.24 11.57
CA PHE A 224 5.04 -16.00 12.32
C PHE A 224 4.95 -16.27 13.82
N GLN A 225 5.44 -15.34 14.62
CA GLN A 225 5.30 -15.31 16.07
C GLN A 225 4.65 -13.99 16.48
N ASP A 226 3.52 -14.04 17.18
CA ASP A 226 2.72 -12.86 17.53
C ASP A 226 3.40 -11.93 18.56
N GLU A 227 4.44 -12.40 19.23
CA GLU A 227 5.30 -11.60 20.10
C GLU A 227 6.34 -10.75 19.35
N ARG A 228 6.75 -11.19 18.16
CA ARG A 228 7.87 -10.62 17.40
C ARG A 228 7.42 -9.95 16.11
N ASP A 229 6.40 -10.51 15.46
CA ASP A 229 6.03 -10.20 14.08
C ASP A 229 4.67 -9.50 14.05
N ILE A 230 4.46 -8.63 13.06
CA ILE A 230 3.12 -8.11 12.73
C ILE A 230 2.53 -8.98 11.64
N THR A 231 1.34 -9.52 11.91
CA THR A 231 0.65 -10.41 10.98
C THR A 231 -0.79 -9.96 10.77
N VAL A 232 -1.12 -9.51 9.56
CA VAL A 232 -2.49 -9.21 9.12
C VAL A 232 -3.11 -10.48 8.55
N MET A 233 -4.33 -10.79 8.96
CA MET A 233 -5.07 -11.99 8.54
C MET A 233 -6.46 -11.59 8.06
N ILE A 234 -6.83 -12.05 6.86
CA ILE A 234 -8.09 -11.72 6.18
C ILE A 234 -8.80 -13.01 5.76
N GLY A 235 -10.12 -13.04 5.85
CA GLY A 235 -10.96 -14.15 5.39
C GLY A 235 -11.34 -15.11 6.51
N ALA A 236 -11.46 -16.40 6.17
CA ALA A 236 -12.00 -17.40 7.11
C ALA A 236 -11.19 -17.47 8.41
N GLY A 237 -11.84 -17.16 9.54
CA GLY A 237 -11.33 -17.45 10.87
C GLY A 237 -11.58 -18.91 11.27
N ARG A 238 -11.16 -19.28 12.49
CA ARG A 238 -11.45 -20.62 13.06
C ARG A 238 -12.94 -20.85 13.38
N ALA A 239 -13.77 -19.82 13.31
CA ALA A 239 -15.21 -19.91 13.52
C ALA A 239 -15.94 -19.82 12.17
N ASN A 240 -16.87 -20.76 11.93
CA ASN A 240 -17.58 -21.03 10.66
C ASN A 240 -18.50 -19.89 10.12
N GLN A 241 -18.28 -18.63 10.48
CA GLN A 241 -19.19 -17.52 10.12
C GLN A 241 -18.57 -16.43 9.25
N SER A 242 -17.27 -16.46 8.94
CA SER A 242 -16.61 -15.42 8.13
C SER A 242 -16.48 -15.85 6.67
N ARG A 243 -16.76 -14.94 5.74
CA ARG A 243 -16.62 -15.14 4.29
C ARG A 243 -15.17 -15.51 3.94
N PRO A 244 -14.90 -16.67 3.31
CA PRO A 244 -13.60 -17.00 2.78
C PRO A 244 -13.29 -16.12 1.56
N VAL A 245 -12.01 -15.81 1.34
CA VAL A 245 -11.54 -15.14 0.12
C VAL A 245 -11.38 -16.19 -0.97
N SER A 246 -12.06 -16.01 -2.11
CA SER A 246 -11.86 -16.89 -3.26
C SER A 246 -10.48 -16.64 -3.89
N SER A 247 -9.94 -17.62 -4.61
CA SER A 247 -8.67 -17.45 -5.31
C SER A 247 -8.76 -16.34 -6.35
N GLU A 248 -9.88 -16.24 -7.05
CA GLU A 248 -10.15 -15.17 -8.03
C GLU A 248 -10.11 -13.79 -7.37
N THR A 249 -10.77 -13.61 -6.23
CA THR A 249 -10.72 -12.34 -5.48
C THR A 249 -9.30 -12.02 -5.04
N PHE A 250 -8.56 -13.00 -4.51
CA PHE A 250 -7.17 -12.77 -4.10
C PHE A 250 -6.27 -12.37 -5.28
N PHE A 251 -6.39 -13.03 -6.44
CA PHE A 251 -5.65 -12.61 -7.63
C PHE A 251 -6.12 -11.25 -8.16
N GLY A 252 -7.41 -10.92 -8.03
CA GLY A 252 -7.95 -9.59 -8.30
C GLY A 252 -7.26 -8.52 -7.46
N TRP A 253 -7.10 -8.77 -6.15
CA TRP A 253 -6.37 -7.89 -5.25
C TRP A 253 -4.91 -7.67 -5.67
N LEU A 254 -4.23 -8.72 -6.14
CA LEU A 254 -2.82 -8.61 -6.57
C LEU A 254 -2.63 -7.78 -7.86
N ARG A 255 -3.69 -7.51 -8.63
CA ARG A 255 -3.60 -6.69 -9.87
C ARG A 255 -3.19 -5.24 -9.63
N VAL A 256 -3.27 -4.76 -8.38
CA VAL A 256 -2.82 -3.40 -8.02
C VAL A 256 -1.32 -3.32 -7.77
N THR A 257 -0.59 -4.43 -7.88
CA THR A 257 0.85 -4.52 -7.57
C THR A 257 1.67 -4.75 -8.84
N LEU A 258 2.84 -4.14 -8.94
CA LEU A 258 3.76 -4.27 -10.07
C LEU A 258 4.98 -5.16 -9.77
N ASP A 259 5.34 -5.32 -8.51
CA ASP A 259 6.68 -5.74 -8.10
C ASP A 259 6.84 -7.24 -7.83
N ILE A 260 5.79 -8.05 -8.02
CA ILE A 260 5.80 -9.48 -7.71
C ILE A 260 6.33 -10.30 -8.88
N ARG A 261 7.54 -10.84 -8.73
CA ARG A 261 8.16 -11.67 -9.77
C ARG A 261 7.46 -13.00 -9.97
N GLY A 262 7.30 -13.37 -11.24
CA GLY A 262 6.53 -14.54 -11.65
C GLY A 262 5.02 -14.33 -11.61
N LEU A 263 4.54 -13.11 -11.34
CA LEU A 263 3.11 -12.79 -11.34
C LEU A 263 2.79 -11.45 -12.02
N SER A 264 3.28 -10.33 -11.49
CA SER A 264 2.97 -8.99 -11.98
C SER A 264 4.18 -8.18 -12.44
N TYR A 265 5.41 -8.63 -12.11
CA TYR A 265 6.64 -7.98 -12.55
C TYR A 265 6.80 -8.04 -14.08
N PRO A 266 6.97 -6.90 -14.77
CA PRO A 266 7.07 -6.84 -16.22
C PRO A 266 8.35 -7.54 -16.73
N PRO A 267 8.27 -8.37 -17.78
CA PRO A 267 9.45 -8.88 -18.47
C PRO A 267 10.27 -7.78 -19.14
N SER A 268 9.61 -6.75 -19.72
CA SER A 268 10.26 -5.66 -20.44
C SER A 268 10.11 -4.34 -19.69
N ILE A 269 10.90 -4.20 -18.62
CA ILE A 269 11.00 -3.00 -17.78
C ILE A 269 12.37 -2.35 -17.94
N VAL A 270 12.40 -1.01 -18.00
CA VAL A 270 13.63 -0.22 -17.91
C VAL A 270 13.61 0.50 -16.57
N GLU A 271 14.37 -0.01 -15.60
CA GLU A 271 14.50 0.58 -14.27
C GLU A 271 15.48 1.75 -14.30
N THR A 272 15.06 2.95 -13.86
CA THR A 272 15.91 4.16 -13.84
C THR A 272 15.89 4.82 -12.47
N PRO A 273 16.85 5.64 -12.05
CA PRO A 273 16.79 6.30 -10.74
C PRO A 273 15.50 7.10 -10.47
N ARG A 274 14.85 7.64 -11.53
CA ARG A 274 13.65 8.48 -11.43
C ARG A 274 12.32 7.70 -11.47
N GLY A 275 12.37 6.42 -11.79
CA GLY A 275 11.21 5.55 -11.97
C GLY A 275 11.46 4.53 -13.07
N ASP A 276 10.44 3.75 -13.42
CA ASP A 276 10.58 2.65 -14.35
C ASP A 276 9.66 2.85 -15.56
N LEU A 277 10.18 2.56 -16.75
CA LEU A 277 9.44 2.56 -18.01
C LEU A 277 8.99 1.13 -18.32
N LEU A 278 7.68 0.94 -18.51
CA LEU A 278 7.05 -0.35 -18.76
C LEU A 278 6.70 -0.46 -20.25
N LEU A 279 7.39 -1.36 -20.96
CA LEU A 279 7.27 -1.48 -22.42
C LEU A 279 6.22 -2.49 -22.87
N ASP A 280 5.83 -3.42 -22.00
CA ASP A 280 4.84 -4.45 -22.36
C ASP A 280 3.44 -3.87 -22.54
N SER A 281 2.72 -4.34 -23.56
CA SER A 281 1.41 -3.81 -23.96
C SER A 281 0.33 -3.89 -22.88
N GLN A 282 0.44 -4.87 -21.98
CA GLN A 282 -0.45 -5.01 -20.83
C GLN A 282 -0.35 -3.87 -19.81
N PHE A 283 0.71 -3.05 -19.85
CA PHE A 283 0.90 -1.89 -18.98
C PHE A 283 0.64 -0.55 -19.66
N HIS A 284 0.29 -0.53 -20.94
CA HIS A 284 -0.03 0.71 -21.66
C HIS A 284 -1.07 1.55 -20.90
N GLY A 285 -0.77 2.83 -20.67
CA GLY A 285 -1.66 3.75 -19.97
C GLY A 285 -1.72 3.56 -18.45
N LYS A 286 -1.04 2.55 -17.88
CA LYS A 286 -1.04 2.31 -16.44
C LYS A 286 0.08 3.09 -15.78
N LEU A 287 -0.30 3.82 -14.74
CA LEU A 287 0.62 4.56 -13.89
C LEU A 287 0.67 3.89 -12.52
N PHE A 288 1.87 3.70 -12.02
CA PHE A 288 2.15 3.14 -10.71
C PHE A 288 2.98 4.16 -9.91
N LEU A 289 2.80 4.17 -8.60
CA LEU A 289 3.66 4.90 -7.68
C LEU A 289 4.19 3.90 -6.66
N HIS A 290 5.50 3.77 -6.54
CA HIS A 290 6.14 2.80 -5.65
C HIS A 290 5.64 1.35 -5.87
N GLY A 291 5.36 0.98 -7.12
CA GLY A 291 4.86 -0.34 -7.50
C GLY A 291 3.37 -0.57 -7.22
N ILE A 292 2.63 0.45 -6.81
CA ILE A 292 1.19 0.42 -6.57
C ILE A 292 0.43 1.13 -7.69
N LEU A 293 -0.55 0.46 -8.29
CA LEU A 293 -1.36 1.00 -9.37
C LEU A 293 -2.16 2.21 -8.90
N LEU A 294 -2.09 3.28 -9.68
CA LEU A 294 -2.87 4.50 -9.44
C LEU A 294 -4.30 4.32 -9.96
N PRO A 295 -5.34 4.68 -9.17
CA PRO A 295 -6.69 4.78 -9.68
C PRO A 295 -6.72 5.87 -10.76
N MET A 296 -7.06 5.53 -12.00
CA MET A 296 -7.26 6.53 -13.04
C MET A 296 -8.56 7.29 -12.74
N THR A 297 -8.46 8.48 -12.15
CA THR A 297 -9.59 9.43 -12.12
C THR A 297 -9.77 9.98 -13.52
N THR A 298 -10.77 9.44 -14.22
CA THR A 298 -11.15 9.80 -15.58
C THR A 298 -11.70 11.23 -15.62
N SER A 299 -10.84 12.19 -15.95
CA SER A 299 -11.17 13.40 -16.73
C SER A 299 -9.89 14.15 -17.14
N GLY A 300 -9.50 14.04 -18.41
CA GLY A 300 -8.47 14.88 -19.03
C GLY A 300 -7.01 14.47 -18.80
N VAL A 301 -6.72 13.20 -18.51
CA VAL A 301 -5.37 12.63 -18.56
C VAL A 301 -5.07 12.26 -20.03
N LYS A 302 -3.94 12.73 -20.57
CA LYS A 302 -3.50 12.34 -21.92
C LYS A 302 -3.29 10.84 -21.99
N HIS A 303 -3.59 10.24 -23.14
CA HIS A 303 -3.31 8.84 -23.36
C HIS A 303 -1.80 8.60 -23.36
N TYR A 304 -1.32 7.69 -22.50
CA TYR A 304 0.05 7.21 -22.53
C TYR A 304 0.14 5.92 -23.35
N LYS A 305 1.15 5.84 -24.21
CA LYS A 305 1.47 4.63 -24.98
C LYS A 305 2.15 3.59 -24.11
N PHE A 306 2.96 4.01 -23.15
CA PHE A 306 3.66 3.10 -22.24
C PHE A 306 3.07 3.14 -20.83
N GLY A 307 3.53 2.22 -19.99
CA GLY A 307 3.26 2.25 -18.55
C GLY A 307 4.44 2.89 -17.80
N TYR A 308 4.16 3.44 -16.63
CA TYR A 308 5.19 4.12 -15.83
C TYR A 308 5.05 3.75 -14.35
N ASN A 309 6.18 3.51 -13.69
CA ASN A 309 6.24 3.39 -12.24
C ASN A 309 7.09 4.52 -11.66
N PHE A 310 6.48 5.39 -10.88
CA PHE A 310 7.14 6.54 -10.29
C PHE A 310 7.88 6.15 -9.00
N ALA A 311 9.12 6.61 -8.88
CA ALA A 311 9.95 6.40 -7.70
C ALA A 311 9.79 7.48 -6.63
N LEU A 312 9.10 8.58 -6.95
CA LEU A 312 8.90 9.73 -6.09
C LEU A 312 7.47 10.20 -6.22
N GLY A 313 6.91 10.71 -5.12
CA GLY A 313 5.56 11.25 -5.09
C GLY A 313 4.82 10.90 -3.81
N LYS A 314 3.77 11.65 -3.52
CA LYS A 314 2.86 11.43 -2.39
C LYS A 314 1.42 11.33 -2.89
N PHE A 315 0.59 10.60 -2.15
CA PHE A 315 -0.84 10.54 -2.38
C PHE A 315 -1.58 11.60 -1.57
N SER A 316 -2.71 12.10 -2.10
CA SER A 316 -3.74 12.73 -1.26
C SER A 316 -4.38 11.70 -0.31
N ARG A 317 -5.01 12.14 0.78
CA ARG A 317 -5.66 11.26 1.78
C ARG A 317 -6.66 10.28 1.16
N ASP A 318 -7.36 10.71 0.12
CA ASP A 318 -8.38 9.96 -0.62
C ASP A 318 -7.85 9.32 -1.91
N ARG A 319 -6.56 9.48 -2.20
CA ARG A 319 -5.83 8.92 -3.35
C ARG A 319 -6.42 9.23 -4.73
N HIS A 320 -7.23 10.28 -4.87
CA HIS A 320 -7.86 10.67 -6.14
C HIS A 320 -6.95 11.45 -7.11
N GLY A 321 -5.66 11.54 -6.85
CA GLY A 321 -4.70 12.04 -7.84
C GLY A 321 -3.26 12.05 -7.32
N MET A 322 -2.31 11.84 -8.23
CA MET A 322 -0.99 12.44 -8.07
C MET A 322 -1.16 13.96 -8.17
N VAL A 323 -0.40 14.66 -7.34
CA VAL A 323 -0.28 16.12 -7.35
C VAL A 323 -0.09 16.59 -8.80
N ALA A 324 -0.90 17.57 -9.23
CA ALA A 324 -0.96 18.28 -10.52
C ALA A 324 -0.49 17.55 -11.81
N LYS A 325 -1.29 17.56 -12.89
CA LYS A 325 -0.95 16.99 -14.23
C LYS A 325 0.48 17.30 -14.71
N TYR A 326 0.97 18.50 -14.41
CA TYR A 326 2.30 18.95 -14.76
C TYR A 326 3.43 18.13 -14.09
N GLU A 327 3.23 17.69 -12.85
CA GLU A 327 4.21 16.86 -12.14
C GLU A 327 4.31 15.46 -12.77
N VAL A 328 3.18 14.87 -13.19
CA VAL A 328 3.17 13.57 -13.88
C VAL A 328 3.95 13.67 -15.19
N ALA A 329 3.69 14.69 -16.01
CA ALA A 329 4.39 14.90 -17.27
C ALA A 329 5.91 15.13 -17.08
N ASP A 330 6.31 15.85 -16.04
CA ASP A 330 7.73 16.06 -15.73
C ASP A 330 8.39 14.77 -15.22
N GLN A 331 7.71 13.96 -14.41
CA GLN A 331 8.23 12.65 -13.98
C GLN A 331 8.41 11.69 -15.16
N VAL A 332 7.42 11.61 -16.06
CA VAL A 332 7.51 10.82 -17.30
C VAL A 332 8.70 11.25 -18.15
N ARG A 333 8.87 12.56 -18.35
CA ARG A 333 10.02 13.12 -19.07
C ARG A 333 11.34 12.68 -18.42
N GLN A 334 11.47 12.78 -17.10
CA GLN A 334 12.69 12.41 -16.41
C GLN A 334 12.99 10.91 -16.51
N ILE A 335 11.96 10.05 -16.48
CA ILE A 335 12.12 8.61 -16.73
C ILE A 335 12.67 8.37 -18.14
N TRP A 336 12.07 8.98 -19.17
CA TRP A 336 12.57 8.88 -20.55
C TRP A 336 14.00 9.39 -20.70
N GLN A 337 14.34 10.51 -20.06
CA GLN A 337 15.69 11.08 -20.11
C GLN A 337 16.72 10.10 -19.54
N CYS A 338 16.46 9.53 -18.36
CA CYS A 338 17.34 8.52 -17.77
C CYS A 338 17.39 7.24 -18.61
N ALA A 339 16.24 6.77 -19.10
CA ALA A 339 16.16 5.56 -19.90
C ALA A 339 16.96 5.69 -21.21
N LEU A 340 16.82 6.82 -21.92
CA LEU A 340 17.59 7.12 -23.13
C LEU A 340 19.09 7.24 -22.84
N HIS A 341 19.48 7.84 -21.71
CA HIS A 341 20.88 7.90 -21.31
C HIS A 341 21.48 6.50 -21.05
N MET A 342 20.70 5.59 -20.46
CA MET A 342 21.15 4.23 -20.12
C MET A 342 21.10 3.28 -21.32
N HIS A 343 20.15 3.45 -22.24
CA HIS A 343 19.85 2.49 -23.31
C HIS A 343 19.55 3.17 -24.66
N GLU A 344 20.34 4.18 -25.02
CA GLU A 344 20.13 5.04 -26.21
C GLU A 344 19.83 4.24 -27.48
N HIS A 345 20.69 3.28 -27.83
CA HIS A 345 20.55 2.51 -29.08
C HIS A 345 19.22 1.76 -29.21
N THR A 346 18.63 1.33 -28.09
CA THR A 346 17.38 0.55 -28.10
C THR A 346 16.16 1.45 -27.97
N LEU A 347 16.24 2.51 -27.17
CA LEU A 347 15.08 3.34 -26.83
C LEU A 347 14.93 4.58 -27.71
N LEU A 348 16.01 5.09 -28.31
CA LEU A 348 15.94 6.27 -29.17
C LEU A 348 15.00 6.05 -30.37
N PRO A 349 15.05 4.92 -31.11
CA PRO A 349 14.11 4.68 -32.20
C PRO A 349 12.65 4.65 -31.73
N ILE A 350 12.39 4.11 -30.53
CA ILE A 350 11.06 4.06 -29.93
C ILE A 350 10.57 5.46 -29.60
N TYR A 351 11.42 6.29 -28.98
CA TYR A 351 11.08 7.65 -28.59
C TYR A 351 10.90 8.57 -29.81
N VAL A 352 11.74 8.45 -30.85
CA VAL A 352 11.57 9.15 -32.12
C VAL A 352 10.25 8.77 -32.79
N ASN A 353 9.89 7.49 -32.78
CA ASN A 353 8.60 7.03 -33.29
C ASN A 353 7.41 7.63 -32.52
N LEU A 354 7.51 7.85 -31.21
CA LEU A 354 6.48 8.58 -30.45
C LEU A 354 6.33 10.02 -30.96
N LEU A 355 7.44 10.73 -31.14
CA LEU A 355 7.45 12.12 -31.62
C LEU A 355 6.84 12.25 -33.02
N GLN A 356 7.19 11.34 -33.93
CA GLN A 356 6.77 11.40 -35.33
C GLN A 356 5.32 10.93 -35.52
N ASN A 357 4.94 9.81 -34.88
CA ASN A 357 3.68 9.11 -35.19
C ASN A 357 2.60 9.30 -34.14
N PHE A 358 2.93 9.82 -32.95
CA PHE A 358 2.00 9.96 -31.84
C PHE A 358 2.11 11.31 -31.11
N PRO A 359 2.04 12.48 -31.80
CA PRO A 359 2.32 13.80 -31.20
C PRO A 359 1.41 14.23 -30.04
N GLN A 360 0.28 13.53 -29.82
CA GLN A 360 -0.73 13.90 -28.82
C GLN A 360 -0.64 13.08 -27.51
N VAL A 361 0.31 12.15 -27.40
CA VAL A 361 0.40 11.24 -26.24
C VAL A 361 1.13 11.89 -25.08
N GLY A 362 0.79 11.47 -23.87
CA GLY A 362 1.38 12.01 -22.63
C GLY A 362 2.88 11.70 -22.50
N ASP A 363 3.37 10.66 -23.17
CA ASP A 363 4.76 10.19 -23.10
C ASP A 363 5.78 11.26 -23.52
N ILE A 364 5.37 12.17 -24.40
CA ILE A 364 6.22 13.21 -25.01
C ILE A 364 5.75 14.63 -24.64
N GLU A 365 4.86 14.78 -23.65
CA GLU A 365 4.25 16.06 -23.31
C GLU A 365 5.26 17.16 -22.96
N GLN A 366 6.43 16.80 -22.42
CA GLN A 366 7.53 17.72 -22.15
C GLN A 366 8.80 17.37 -22.93
N ALA A 367 8.66 16.82 -24.15
CA ALA A 367 9.80 16.44 -24.99
C ALA A 367 10.76 17.62 -25.28
N ASP A 368 10.23 18.84 -25.40
CA ASP A 368 11.01 20.06 -25.64
C ASP A 368 12.07 20.33 -24.55
N ARG A 369 11.83 19.82 -23.33
CA ARG A 369 12.76 19.94 -22.19
C ARG A 369 13.70 18.75 -22.04
N LEU A 370 13.45 17.66 -22.78
CA LEU A 370 14.29 16.47 -22.79
C LEU A 370 15.43 16.61 -23.82
N LEU A 371 15.16 17.33 -24.90
CA LEU A 371 16.11 17.61 -25.96
C LEU A 371 17.00 18.81 -25.58
N GLU A 372 18.10 18.55 -24.88
CA GLU A 372 19.26 19.44 -24.99
C GLU A 372 19.63 19.60 -26.48
N PRO A 373 20.16 20.76 -26.93
CA PRO A 373 20.36 21.09 -28.36
C PRO A 373 21.10 20.02 -29.17
N SER A 374 21.92 19.20 -28.51
CA SER A 374 22.67 18.08 -29.07
C SER A 374 21.80 16.90 -29.57
N THR A 375 20.57 16.75 -29.05
CA THR A 375 19.65 15.66 -29.43
C THR A 375 18.74 16.09 -30.58
N THR A 376 18.33 17.36 -30.60
CA THR A 376 17.56 17.96 -31.71
C THR A 376 18.31 17.92 -33.03
N ALA A 377 19.65 18.09 -33.00
CA ALA A 377 20.50 17.97 -34.18
C ALA A 377 20.62 16.53 -34.72
N ARG A 378 20.34 15.51 -33.90
CA ARG A 378 20.40 14.09 -34.31
C ARG A 378 19.04 13.56 -34.78
N ALA A 379 17.95 14.08 -34.23
CA ALA A 379 16.58 13.73 -34.65
C ALA A 379 16.19 14.34 -36.00
N THR A 380 16.86 15.40 -36.46
CA THR A 380 16.69 15.99 -37.80
C THR A 380 17.60 15.38 -38.86
N ALA A 381 18.52 14.48 -38.47
CA ALA A 381 19.49 13.83 -39.35
C ALA A 381 19.17 12.37 -39.66
N ALA A 382 18.04 11.84 -39.16
CA ALA A 382 17.46 10.55 -39.49
C ALA A 382 16.08 10.75 -40.10
#